data_AF-A0A8S3CRL1-F1
#
_entry.id   AF-A0A8S3CRL1-F1
#
_cell.length_a   1.000
_cell.length_b   1.000
_cell.length_c   1.000
_cell.angle_alpha   90.00
_cell.angle_beta   90.00
_cell.angle_gamma   90.00
#
_symmetry.space_group_name_H-M   'P 1'
#
loop_
_entity.id
_entity.type
_entity.pdbx_description
1 polymer ?
#
loop_
_entity_poly.entity_id
_entity_poly.type
_entity_poly.pdbx_seq_one_letter_code
_entity_poly.pdbx_strand_id
1 'polypeptide(L)'
;MSSSTLPFSSNHMKCDITSPFSNQIDTVSPPTSYLIAEAKVNGIRGLVLLDTGSGLTIISFQHWSIIGDKSSPLTPYTGPDIHGPEGSSICPVGWVTVDIAIAGIIIQHKAILAKNFKHLILIGNDLMKNIGIVLDIQVNKMWLRTKPNLQYDISSDLSNAGRLDVPLLSTQLLTIPPYYMAFIQVKTPSSISSVTWEASVSGVHRYVIAANSLVRIQNQSCTIQIANCSSKSQVIYPDQHL
;
A
#
# COMPACT_ATOMS: atom_id res chain seq x y z
N MET A 1 53.88 -13.63 60.18
CA MET A 1 54.39 -14.13 58.88
C MET A 1 53.20 -14.24 57.94
N SER A 2 52.63 -13.13 57.47
CA SER A 2 53.01 -12.31 56.30
C SER A 2 52.79 -13.02 54.94
N SER A 3 51.80 -12.48 54.23
CA SER A 3 51.32 -12.69 52.87
C SER A 3 52.37 -12.64 51.76
N SER A 4 52.10 -13.28 50.62
CA SER A 4 52.35 -12.67 49.31
C SER A 4 51.48 -13.29 48.19
N THR A 5 51.18 -12.42 47.23
CA THR A 5 50.16 -12.41 46.18
C THR A 5 50.64 -12.93 44.81
N LEU A 6 49.71 -13.54 44.05
CA LEU A 6 49.41 -13.50 42.59
C LEU A 6 50.53 -13.17 41.54
N PRO A 7 50.45 -13.74 40.32
CA PRO A 7 49.64 -13.08 39.27
C PRO A 7 48.77 -14.01 38.40
N PHE A 8 47.57 -13.52 38.10
CA PHE A 8 46.74 -13.93 36.95
C PHE A 8 47.31 -13.28 35.68
N SER A 9 47.50 -14.08 34.62
CA SER A 9 47.87 -13.62 33.28
C SER A 9 46.65 -13.68 32.36
N SER A 10 46.29 -12.54 31.79
CA SER A 10 45.21 -12.35 30.82
C SER A 10 45.69 -12.65 29.40
N ASN A 11 45.29 -13.80 28.85
CA ASN A 11 45.45 -14.07 27.44
C ASN A 11 44.32 -13.43 26.63
N HIS A 12 44.61 -12.26 26.07
CA HIS A 12 43.88 -11.67 24.95
C HIS A 12 44.02 -12.57 23.71
N MET A 13 42.96 -13.30 23.37
CA MET A 13 42.84 -13.93 22.06
C MET A 13 42.44 -12.86 21.05
N LYS A 14 43.43 -12.28 20.35
CA LYS A 14 43.22 -11.50 19.13
C LYS A 14 42.81 -12.47 18.03
N CYS A 15 41.54 -12.43 17.65
CA CYS A 15 41.04 -13.09 16.46
C CYS A 15 41.20 -12.10 15.29
N ASP A 16 42.38 -12.11 14.67
CA ASP A 16 42.60 -11.45 13.38
C ASP A 16 41.98 -12.33 12.28
N ILE A 17 40.72 -12.05 11.92
CA ILE A 17 40.12 -12.56 10.69
C ILE A 17 40.26 -11.45 9.64
N THR A 18 41.31 -11.56 8.85
CA THR A 18 41.46 -10.86 7.58
C THR A 18 40.32 -11.28 6.65
N SER A 19 39.47 -10.33 6.27
CA SER A 19 38.37 -10.53 5.34
C SER A 19 38.88 -10.74 3.91
N PRO A 20 38.60 -11.86 3.23
CA PRO A 20 38.70 -11.93 1.79
C PRO A 20 37.29 -11.72 1.20
N PHE A 21 37.14 -10.68 0.38
CA PHE A 21 36.06 -10.51 -0.60
C PHE A 21 34.62 -10.52 -0.05
N SER A 22 34.11 -9.32 0.20
CA SER A 22 32.69 -8.99 0.15
C SER A 22 32.15 -9.28 -1.27
N ASN A 23 31.79 -10.53 -1.53
CA ASN A 23 30.78 -10.83 -2.54
C ASN A 23 29.43 -10.51 -1.90
N GLN A 24 28.93 -9.29 -2.12
CA GLN A 24 27.52 -8.99 -1.96
C GLN A 24 26.76 -9.93 -2.89
N ILE A 25 26.29 -11.06 -2.33
CA ILE A 25 25.17 -11.76 -2.92
C ILE A 25 24.02 -10.76 -2.76
N ASP A 26 23.69 -10.07 -3.84
CA ASP A 26 22.41 -9.40 -3.98
C ASP A 26 21.35 -10.48 -3.73
N THR A 27 20.85 -10.57 -2.51
CA THR A 27 19.67 -11.37 -2.22
C THR A 27 18.55 -10.65 -2.93
N VAL A 28 18.30 -11.05 -4.17
CA VAL A 28 17.11 -10.69 -4.93
C VAL A 28 15.95 -11.23 -4.11
N SER A 29 15.38 -10.40 -3.24
CA SER A 29 14.10 -10.68 -2.62
C SER A 29 13.14 -11.02 -3.75
N PRO A 30 12.43 -12.16 -3.69
CA PRO A 30 11.50 -12.53 -4.74
C PRO A 30 10.56 -11.34 -4.98
N PRO A 31 10.28 -10.98 -6.24
CA PRO A 31 9.39 -9.87 -6.53
C PRO A 31 8.04 -10.16 -5.89
N THR A 32 7.64 -9.33 -4.93
CA THR A 32 6.30 -9.38 -4.36
C THR A 32 5.32 -8.91 -5.42
N SER A 33 4.72 -9.86 -6.14
CA SER A 33 3.62 -9.59 -7.05
C SER A 33 2.33 -9.49 -6.24
N TYR A 34 1.81 -8.28 -6.07
CA TYR A 34 0.50 -8.08 -5.48
C TYR A 34 -0.57 -8.19 -6.55
N LEU A 35 -1.66 -8.89 -6.26
CA LEU A 35 -2.83 -8.84 -7.11
C LEU A 35 -3.64 -7.59 -6.76
N ILE A 36 -3.97 -6.78 -7.76
CA ILE A 36 -4.69 -5.53 -7.58
C ILE A 36 -5.89 -5.43 -8.50
N ALA A 37 -6.85 -4.62 -8.09
CA ALA A 37 -7.99 -4.21 -8.90
C ALA A 37 -8.35 -2.76 -8.63
N GLU A 38 -9.07 -2.16 -9.58
CA GLU A 38 -9.76 -0.91 -9.33
C GLU A 38 -11.03 -1.14 -8.49
N ALA A 39 -11.23 -0.25 -7.53
CA ALA A 39 -12.46 -0.17 -6.76
C ALA A 39 -12.78 1.28 -6.40
N LYS A 40 -13.99 1.51 -5.89
CA LYS A 40 -14.39 2.77 -5.27
C LYS A 40 -14.71 2.52 -3.81
N VAL A 41 -14.02 3.18 -2.89
CA VAL A 41 -14.26 3.02 -1.44
C VAL A 41 -14.74 4.34 -0.85
N ASN A 42 -15.90 4.33 -0.19
CA ASN A 42 -16.61 5.52 0.30
C ASN A 42 -16.70 6.63 -0.75
N GLY A 43 -17.03 6.27 -1.98
CA GLY A 43 -17.15 7.24 -3.04
C GLY A 43 -15.84 7.56 -3.77
N ILE A 44 -14.70 7.03 -3.34
CA ILE A 44 -13.38 7.38 -3.84
C ILE A 44 -12.76 6.25 -4.65
N ARG A 45 -12.48 6.49 -5.93
CA ARG A 45 -11.82 5.51 -6.81
C ARG A 45 -10.34 5.37 -6.44
N GLY A 46 -9.83 4.15 -6.50
CA GLY A 46 -8.42 3.83 -6.30
C GLY A 46 -8.13 2.36 -6.51
N LEU A 47 -6.88 1.97 -6.24
CA LEU A 47 -6.47 0.57 -6.26
C LEU A 47 -6.62 -0.08 -4.89
N VAL A 48 -7.06 -1.33 -4.92
CA VAL A 48 -7.14 -2.21 -3.75
C VAL A 48 -6.28 -3.45 -3.98
N LEU A 49 -5.70 -3.97 -2.91
CA LEU A 49 -5.08 -5.28 -2.95
C LEU A 49 -6.16 -6.37 -2.90
N LEU A 50 -6.00 -7.41 -3.69
CA LEU A 50 -6.79 -8.62 -3.64
C LEU A 50 -5.93 -9.71 -2.98
N ASP A 51 -6.32 -10.17 -1.79
CA ASP A 51 -5.54 -11.17 -1.05
C ASP A 51 -6.43 -12.32 -0.60
N THR A 52 -6.33 -13.45 -1.32
CA THR A 52 -7.06 -14.68 -1.01
C THR A 52 -6.56 -15.38 0.24
N GLY A 53 -5.33 -15.09 0.67
CA GLY A 53 -4.72 -15.60 1.90
C GLY A 53 -5.18 -14.83 3.14
N SER A 54 -5.61 -13.59 3.00
CA SER A 54 -6.17 -12.82 4.11
C SER A 54 -7.62 -13.23 4.40
N GLY A 55 -7.90 -13.56 5.66
CA GLY A 55 -9.26 -13.80 6.14
C GLY A 55 -10.09 -12.52 6.33
N LEU A 56 -9.46 -11.35 6.33
CA LEU A 56 -10.09 -10.08 6.70
C LEU A 56 -9.81 -8.99 5.67
N THR A 57 -10.80 -8.16 5.43
CA THR A 57 -10.65 -6.91 4.69
C THR A 57 -10.10 -5.84 5.63
N ILE A 58 -9.01 -5.18 5.23
CA ILE A 58 -8.25 -4.23 6.07
C ILE A 58 -8.13 -2.90 5.34
N ILE A 59 -8.34 -1.81 6.07
CA ILE A 59 -8.13 -0.43 5.63
C ILE A 59 -7.12 0.25 6.56
N SER A 60 -6.14 0.96 5.99
CA SER A 60 -5.18 1.69 6.80
C SER A 60 -5.79 2.92 7.44
N PHE A 61 -5.29 3.27 8.62
CA PHE A 61 -5.68 4.48 9.34
C PHE A 61 -5.38 5.73 8.52
N GLN A 62 -4.28 5.73 7.76
CA GLN A 62 -3.93 6.82 6.86
C GLN A 62 -5.00 7.01 5.78
N HIS A 63 -5.45 5.94 5.14
CA HIS A 63 -6.49 6.04 4.10
C HIS A 63 -7.84 6.44 4.70
N TRP A 64 -8.24 5.83 5.82
CA TRP A 64 -9.46 6.19 6.56
C TRP A 64 -9.44 7.63 7.08
N SER A 65 -8.26 8.19 7.37
CA SER A 65 -8.14 9.59 7.79
C SER A 65 -8.69 10.55 6.70
N ILE A 66 -8.59 10.14 5.43
CA ILE A 66 -9.00 10.88 4.25
C ILE A 66 -10.44 10.53 3.85
N ILE A 67 -10.76 9.25 3.68
CA ILE A 67 -12.02 8.80 3.07
C ILE A 67 -13.10 8.37 4.08
N GLY A 68 -12.73 8.26 5.36
CA GLY A 68 -13.61 7.75 6.40
C GLY A 68 -14.65 8.75 6.85
N ASP A 69 -15.85 8.25 7.12
CA ASP A 69 -16.88 9.02 7.81
C ASP A 69 -16.46 9.23 9.27
N LYS A 70 -16.27 10.49 9.66
CA LYS A 70 -15.86 10.88 11.02
C LYS A 70 -17.01 10.82 12.02
N SER A 71 -18.24 10.75 11.53
CA SER A 71 -19.44 10.64 12.37
C SER A 71 -19.77 9.19 12.73
N SER A 72 -19.23 8.22 11.98
CA SER A 72 -19.41 6.80 12.28
C SER A 72 -18.58 6.38 13.49
N PRO A 73 -19.20 5.75 14.52
CA PRO A 73 -18.48 5.31 15.69
C PRO A 73 -17.52 4.17 15.35
N LEU A 74 -16.27 4.30 15.83
CA LEU A 74 -15.27 3.24 15.76
C LEU A 74 -15.61 2.17 16.80
N THR A 75 -15.86 0.94 16.35
CA THR A 75 -16.03 -0.18 17.28
C THR A 75 -14.66 -0.80 17.57
N PRO A 76 -14.18 -0.87 18.82
CA PRO A 76 -12.88 -1.46 19.12
C PRO A 76 -12.74 -2.89 18.59
N TYR A 77 -11.54 -3.25 18.15
CA TYR A 77 -11.24 -4.61 17.72
C TYR A 77 -10.85 -5.44 18.93
N THR A 78 -11.53 -6.57 19.13
CA THR A 78 -11.31 -7.49 20.25
C THR A 78 -10.91 -8.90 19.79
N GLY A 79 -10.57 -9.05 18.50
CA GLY A 79 -10.13 -10.32 17.94
C GLY A 79 -8.64 -10.61 18.18
N PRO A 80 -8.12 -11.73 17.62
CA PRO A 80 -6.72 -12.10 17.75
C PRO A 80 -5.79 -11.12 17.03
N ASP A 81 -4.51 -11.16 17.37
CA ASP A 81 -3.47 -10.41 16.67
C ASP A 81 -3.46 -10.76 15.18
N ILE A 82 -3.28 -9.73 14.36
CA ILE A 82 -3.20 -9.88 12.91
C ILE A 82 -1.74 -9.75 12.51
N HIS A 83 -1.23 -10.71 11.74
CA HIS A 83 0.14 -10.71 11.26
C HIS A 83 0.17 -10.64 9.74
N GLY A 84 1.12 -9.86 9.22
CA GLY A 84 1.48 -9.88 7.80
C GLY A 84 2.31 -11.11 7.43
N PRO A 85 2.58 -11.32 6.13
CA PRO A 85 3.31 -12.49 5.64
C PRO A 85 4.73 -12.61 6.22
N GLU A 86 5.36 -11.48 6.54
CA GLU A 86 6.69 -11.42 7.16
C GLU A 86 6.68 -11.57 8.69
N GLY A 87 5.55 -11.98 9.27
CA GLY A 87 5.35 -12.04 10.72
C GLY A 87 5.14 -10.67 11.40
N SER A 88 5.26 -9.58 10.65
CA SER A 88 5.06 -8.21 11.16
C SER A 88 3.65 -8.05 11.72
N SER A 89 3.51 -7.53 12.93
CA SER A 89 2.22 -7.24 13.53
C SER A 89 1.49 -6.13 12.76
N ILE A 90 0.24 -6.38 12.39
CA ILE A 90 -0.74 -5.38 11.98
C ILE A 90 -1.49 -5.00 13.25
N CYS A 91 -1.51 -3.71 13.58
CA CYS A 91 -2.10 -3.13 14.79
C CYS A 91 -3.53 -2.66 14.48
N PRO A 92 -4.55 -3.50 14.70
CA PRO A 92 -5.94 -3.13 14.52
C PRO A 92 -6.34 -2.11 15.58
N VAL A 93 -7.06 -1.08 15.15
CA VAL A 93 -7.67 -0.06 16.02
C VAL A 93 -9.12 -0.43 16.32
N GLY A 94 -9.82 -0.91 15.31
CA GLY A 94 -11.24 -1.17 15.39
C GLY A 94 -11.85 -1.59 14.07
N TRP A 95 -13.16 -1.70 14.07
CA TRP A 95 -13.99 -1.96 12.90
C TRP A 95 -14.61 -0.67 12.40
N VAL A 96 -14.61 -0.52 11.09
CA VAL A 96 -15.30 0.56 10.37
C VAL A 96 -16.17 -0.04 9.26
N THR A 97 -17.27 0.63 8.94
CA THR A 97 -18.08 0.29 7.78
C THR A 97 -17.59 1.09 6.57
N VAL A 98 -17.39 0.40 5.46
CA VAL A 98 -16.96 0.99 4.18
C VAL A 98 -17.96 0.62 3.08
N ASP A 99 -18.31 1.60 2.25
CA ASP A 99 -18.99 1.34 0.98
C ASP A 99 -17.93 0.96 -0.06
N ILE A 100 -17.96 -0.27 -0.57
CA ILE A 100 -17.02 -0.76 -1.59
C ILE A 100 -17.79 -1.00 -2.88
N ALA A 101 -17.41 -0.29 -3.94
CA ALA A 101 -17.81 -0.62 -5.30
C ALA A 101 -16.68 -1.35 -6.04
N ILE A 102 -16.91 -2.61 -6.40
CA ILE A 102 -15.95 -3.46 -7.10
C ILE A 102 -16.72 -4.44 -7.98
N ALA A 103 -16.18 -4.79 -9.15
CA ALA A 103 -16.80 -5.74 -10.08
C ALA A 103 -18.29 -5.45 -10.39
N GLY A 104 -18.63 -4.15 -10.53
CA GLY A 104 -19.98 -3.71 -10.92
C GLY A 104 -21.06 -3.84 -9.85
N ILE A 105 -20.69 -4.02 -8.58
CA ILE A 105 -21.60 -3.96 -7.44
C ILE A 105 -21.13 -2.92 -6.43
N ILE A 106 -22.03 -2.49 -5.56
CA ILE A 106 -21.75 -1.64 -4.40
C ILE A 106 -22.21 -2.42 -3.16
N ILE A 107 -21.36 -2.54 -2.15
CA ILE A 107 -21.64 -3.27 -0.92
C ILE A 107 -21.11 -2.52 0.30
N GLN A 108 -21.90 -2.49 1.37
CA GLN A 108 -21.42 -2.10 2.69
C GLN A 108 -20.73 -3.27 3.36
N HIS A 109 -19.46 -3.08 3.72
CA HIS A 109 -18.65 -4.12 4.34
C HIS A 109 -18.00 -3.61 5.63
N LYS A 110 -17.84 -4.49 6.61
CA LYS A 110 -17.06 -4.20 7.82
C LYS A 110 -15.59 -4.51 7.55
N ALA A 111 -14.73 -3.52 7.69
CA ALA A 111 -13.29 -3.65 7.52
C ALA A 111 -12.55 -3.37 8.83
N ILE A 112 -11.38 -3.99 8.99
CA ILE A 112 -10.44 -3.65 10.06
C ILE A 112 -9.75 -2.34 9.74
N LEU A 113 -9.86 -1.36 10.63
CA LEU A 113 -9.03 -0.17 10.62
C LEU A 113 -7.70 -0.46 11.31
N ALA A 114 -6.57 -0.29 10.62
CA ALA A 114 -5.24 -0.63 11.15
C ALA A 114 -4.23 0.53 11.08
N LYS A 115 -3.48 0.76 12.16
CA LYS A 115 -2.54 1.91 12.30
C LYS A 115 -1.27 1.79 11.47
N ASN A 116 -0.67 0.61 11.41
CA ASN A 116 0.62 0.34 10.77
C ASN A 116 0.46 -0.56 9.54
N PHE A 117 -0.73 -0.59 8.94
CA PHE A 117 -0.96 -1.30 7.69
C PHE A 117 -0.41 -0.48 6.52
N LYS A 118 0.53 -1.09 5.81
CA LYS A 118 1.37 -0.46 4.77
C LYS A 118 0.63 -0.16 3.47
N HIS A 119 -0.47 -0.87 3.23
CA HIS A 119 -1.28 -0.69 2.03
C HIS A 119 -2.52 0.15 2.38
N LEU A 120 -3.15 0.78 1.40
CA LEU A 120 -4.33 1.59 1.67
C LEU A 120 -5.53 0.71 2.05
N ILE A 121 -5.82 -0.27 1.19
CA ILE A 121 -6.91 -1.22 1.35
C ILE A 121 -6.46 -2.58 0.84
N LEU A 122 -6.83 -3.60 1.59
CA LEU A 122 -6.76 -5.01 1.20
C LEU A 122 -8.16 -5.60 1.30
N ILE A 123 -8.61 -6.20 0.21
CA ILE A 123 -9.84 -6.97 0.10
C ILE A 123 -9.50 -8.41 0.42
N GLY A 124 -10.03 -8.88 1.56
CA GLY A 124 -9.82 -10.22 2.06
C GLY A 124 -10.88 -11.20 1.55
N ASN A 125 -10.69 -12.45 1.94
CA ASN A 125 -11.56 -13.56 1.59
C ASN A 125 -12.95 -13.45 2.23
N ASP A 126 -13.09 -12.71 3.33
CA ASP A 126 -14.37 -12.35 3.96
C ASP A 126 -15.30 -11.63 2.97
N LEU A 127 -14.78 -10.61 2.28
CA LEU A 127 -15.55 -9.90 1.28
C LEU A 127 -15.65 -10.72 -0.01
N MET A 128 -14.53 -11.22 -0.53
CA MET A 128 -14.53 -11.91 -1.84
C MET A 128 -15.49 -13.10 -1.88
N LYS A 129 -15.57 -13.90 -0.82
CA LYS A 129 -16.54 -15.00 -0.74
C LYS A 129 -17.98 -14.49 -0.63
N ASN A 130 -18.21 -13.45 0.15
CA ASN A 130 -19.54 -12.88 0.36
C ASN A 130 -20.16 -12.42 -0.96
N ILE A 131 -19.39 -11.74 -1.80
CA ILE A 131 -19.86 -11.26 -3.11
C ILE A 131 -19.61 -12.24 -4.26
N GLY A 132 -18.89 -13.33 -3.99
CA GLY A 132 -18.60 -14.38 -4.98
C GLY A 132 -17.64 -13.94 -6.08
N ILE A 133 -16.58 -13.18 -5.74
CA ILE A 133 -15.51 -12.86 -6.70
C ILE A 133 -14.80 -14.15 -7.13
N VAL A 134 -14.57 -14.26 -8.44
CA VAL A 134 -13.70 -15.24 -9.06
C VAL A 134 -12.52 -14.49 -9.66
N LEU A 135 -11.31 -15.00 -9.42
CA LEU A 135 -10.06 -14.44 -9.92
C LEU A 135 -9.45 -15.44 -10.91
N ASP A 136 -9.20 -14.98 -12.12
CA ASP A 136 -8.45 -15.71 -13.13
C ASP A 136 -7.14 -14.99 -13.42
N ILE A 137 -6.11 -15.48 -12.76
CA ILE A 137 -4.76 -14.94 -12.80
C ILE A 137 -4.11 -15.23 -14.17
N GLN A 138 -4.54 -16.27 -14.89
CA GLN A 138 -3.94 -16.62 -16.18
C GLN A 138 -4.25 -15.58 -17.25
N VAL A 139 -5.46 -15.01 -17.20
CA VAL A 139 -5.91 -13.97 -18.14
C VAL A 139 -6.00 -12.58 -17.52
N ASN A 140 -5.56 -12.42 -16.26
CA ASN A 140 -5.64 -11.16 -15.51
C ASN A 140 -7.06 -10.57 -15.47
N LYS A 141 -8.06 -11.42 -15.19
CA LYS A 141 -9.46 -10.99 -15.05
C LYS A 141 -10.06 -11.38 -13.71
N MET A 142 -11.05 -10.62 -13.27
CA MET A 142 -11.99 -11.01 -12.23
C MET A 142 -13.43 -10.86 -12.70
N TRP A 143 -14.34 -11.61 -12.09
CA TRP A 143 -15.78 -11.47 -12.28
C TRP A 143 -16.53 -11.90 -11.04
N LEU A 144 -17.82 -11.58 -10.98
CA LEU A 144 -18.72 -12.15 -9.97
C LEU A 144 -19.25 -13.49 -10.49
N ARG A 145 -19.29 -14.51 -9.63
CA ARG A 145 -19.85 -15.83 -9.96
C ARG A 145 -21.28 -15.75 -10.51
N THR A 146 -22.06 -14.77 -10.05
CA THR A 146 -23.43 -14.50 -10.51
C THR A 146 -23.50 -13.77 -11.86
N LYS A 147 -22.38 -13.23 -12.36
CA LYS A 147 -22.28 -12.46 -13.61
C LYS A 147 -20.99 -12.82 -14.38
N PRO A 148 -20.81 -14.09 -14.83
CA PRO A 148 -19.56 -14.56 -15.45
C PRO A 148 -19.21 -13.85 -16.77
N ASN A 149 -20.19 -13.24 -17.44
CA ASN A 149 -19.99 -12.53 -18.70
C ASN A 149 -19.50 -11.07 -18.50
N LEU A 150 -19.48 -10.56 -17.26
CA LEU A 150 -18.96 -9.23 -16.93
C LEU A 150 -17.61 -9.38 -16.23
N GLN A 151 -16.56 -9.17 -17.01
CA GLN A 151 -15.18 -9.32 -16.56
C GLN A 151 -14.53 -7.96 -16.36
N TYR A 152 -13.67 -7.88 -15.36
CA TYR A 152 -12.93 -6.68 -14.97
C TYR A 152 -11.44 -7.01 -14.94
N ASP A 153 -10.62 -6.02 -15.26
CA ASP A 153 -9.17 -6.19 -15.19
C ASP A 153 -8.70 -6.32 -13.75
N ILE A 154 -7.80 -7.27 -13.54
CA ILE A 154 -6.91 -7.32 -12.38
C ILE A 154 -5.48 -7.23 -12.90
N SER A 155 -4.55 -6.86 -12.05
CA SER A 155 -3.14 -6.80 -12.47
C SER A 155 -2.25 -7.32 -11.37
N SER A 156 -1.14 -7.95 -11.75
CA SER A 156 0.04 -8.11 -10.90
C SER A 156 1.06 -7.00 -11.12
N ASP A 157 0.83 -6.17 -12.14
CA ASP A 157 1.68 -5.08 -12.59
C ASP A 157 0.94 -3.73 -12.45
N LEU A 158 1.34 -2.97 -11.44
CA LEU A 158 0.83 -1.64 -11.16
C LEU A 158 1.15 -0.63 -12.28
N SER A 159 2.07 -0.93 -13.21
CA SER A 159 2.49 -0.03 -14.30
C SER A 159 1.41 0.26 -15.34
N ASN A 160 0.39 -0.60 -15.45
CA ASN A 160 -0.67 -0.49 -16.46
C ASN A 160 -1.94 0.23 -15.96
N ALA A 161 -1.95 0.71 -14.71
CA ALA A 161 -3.12 1.35 -14.10
C ALA A 161 -3.24 2.84 -14.51
N GLY A 162 -3.78 3.04 -15.72
CA GLY A 162 -4.27 4.30 -16.31
C GLY A 162 -3.24 5.41 -16.51
N ARG A 163 -3.40 6.18 -17.61
CA ARG A 163 -2.46 7.20 -18.09
C ARG A 163 -3.15 8.56 -18.24
N LEU A 164 -2.52 9.65 -17.78
CA LEU A 164 -2.96 11.01 -18.02
C LEU A 164 -1.75 11.97 -17.96
N ASP A 165 -1.77 12.93 -18.86
CA ASP A 165 -0.67 13.85 -19.18
C ASP A 165 -0.91 15.22 -18.52
N VAL A 166 -1.01 15.29 -17.20
CA VAL A 166 -1.03 16.58 -16.48
C VAL A 166 0.19 16.69 -15.57
N PRO A 167 1.02 17.74 -15.71
CA PRO A 167 2.21 17.90 -14.90
C PRO A 167 1.80 18.22 -13.46
N LEU A 168 1.90 17.23 -12.58
CA LEU A 168 1.78 17.44 -11.14
C LEU A 168 3.17 17.62 -10.55
N LEU A 169 3.31 18.60 -9.65
CA LEU A 169 4.55 18.88 -8.94
C LEU A 169 4.38 18.47 -7.49
N SER A 170 5.22 17.57 -6.98
CA SER A 170 5.23 17.26 -5.55
C SER A 170 5.50 18.53 -4.73
N THR A 171 4.83 18.71 -3.60
CA THR A 171 5.17 19.79 -2.64
C THR A 171 6.09 19.32 -1.52
N GLN A 172 6.41 18.02 -1.48
CA GLN A 172 7.06 17.40 -0.33
C GLN A 172 8.16 16.43 -0.75
N LEU A 173 9.14 16.27 0.15
CA LEU A 173 10.11 15.18 0.08
C LEU A 173 9.47 13.94 0.72
N LEU A 174 9.30 12.86 -0.04
CA LEU A 174 8.79 11.59 0.48
C LEU A 174 9.57 10.41 -0.07
N THR A 175 10.00 9.52 0.83
CA THR A 175 10.54 8.21 0.45
C THR A 175 9.45 7.16 0.57
N ILE A 176 9.16 6.47 -0.53
CA ILE A 176 8.15 5.43 -0.62
C ILE A 176 8.87 4.09 -0.66
N PRO A 177 8.64 3.21 0.34
CA PRO A 177 9.23 1.88 0.35
C PRO A 177 8.85 1.06 -0.90
N PRO A 178 9.62 0.02 -1.25
CA PRO A 178 9.23 -0.94 -2.28
C PRO A 178 7.79 -1.44 -2.09
N TYR A 179 7.04 -1.54 -3.19
CA TYR A 179 5.69 -2.11 -3.23
C TYR A 179 4.69 -1.48 -2.25
N TYR A 180 4.82 -0.17 -2.05
CA TYR A 180 4.07 0.60 -1.08
C TYR A 180 3.17 1.62 -1.77
N MET A 181 2.02 1.92 -1.16
CA MET A 181 1.11 2.97 -1.62
C MET A 181 1.11 4.14 -0.65
N ALA A 182 1.20 5.36 -1.16
CA ALA A 182 1.22 6.57 -0.36
C ALA A 182 0.29 7.63 -0.94
N PHE A 183 -0.13 8.57 -0.09
CA PHE A 183 -0.65 9.85 -0.56
C PHE A 183 0.46 10.89 -0.54
N ILE A 184 0.54 11.69 -1.59
CA ILE A 184 1.43 12.84 -1.65
C ILE A 184 0.68 14.12 -1.93
N GLN A 185 1.16 15.22 -1.36
CA GLN A 185 0.68 16.54 -1.73
C GLN A 185 1.33 16.99 -3.03
N VAL A 186 0.54 17.62 -3.88
CA VAL A 186 0.96 18.14 -5.19
C VAL A 186 0.41 19.55 -5.41
N LYS A 187 1.08 20.33 -6.26
CA LYS A 187 0.52 21.55 -6.84
C LYS A 187 -0.33 21.17 -8.05
N THR A 188 -1.58 21.59 -8.06
CA THR A 188 -2.45 21.53 -9.25
C THR A 188 -2.43 22.87 -10.00
N PRO A 189 -2.55 22.85 -11.34
CA PRO A 189 -2.82 24.07 -12.10
C PRO A 189 -4.08 24.77 -11.59
N SER A 190 -4.06 26.10 -11.56
CA SER A 190 -5.18 26.94 -11.11
C SER A 190 -6.46 26.77 -11.94
N SER A 191 -6.38 26.13 -13.11
CA SER A 191 -7.51 25.78 -13.97
C SER A 191 -8.32 24.57 -13.47
N ILE A 192 -7.83 23.81 -12.48
CA ILE A 192 -8.54 22.64 -11.93
C ILE A 192 -9.34 23.08 -10.68
N SER A 193 -10.66 23.22 -10.84
CA SER A 193 -11.58 23.70 -9.78
C SER A 193 -12.49 22.62 -9.18
N SER A 194 -12.41 21.36 -9.63
CA SER A 194 -13.27 20.27 -9.13
C SER A 194 -12.73 19.61 -7.87
N VAL A 195 -13.63 19.34 -6.91
CA VAL A 195 -13.35 18.75 -5.57
C VAL A 195 -12.70 17.36 -5.64
N THR A 196 -12.95 16.63 -6.72
CA THR A 196 -12.33 15.34 -7.04
C THR A 196 -12.09 15.30 -8.53
N TRP A 197 -10.86 14.99 -8.93
CA TRP A 197 -10.50 14.86 -10.33
C TRP A 197 -9.84 13.50 -10.56
N GLU A 198 -10.28 12.82 -11.62
CA GLU A 198 -9.67 11.59 -12.08
C GLU A 198 -8.41 11.97 -12.88
N ALA A 199 -7.27 11.97 -12.20
CA ALA A 199 -5.98 11.99 -12.87
C ALA A 199 -5.47 10.57 -12.98
N SER A 200 -4.85 10.23 -14.09
CA SER A 200 -3.65 9.44 -13.97
C SER A 200 -2.46 10.40 -13.97
N VAL A 201 -1.28 9.99 -13.54
CA VAL A 201 -0.13 10.88 -13.56
C VAL A 201 1.01 10.06 -14.13
N SER A 202 1.52 10.49 -15.28
CA SER A 202 2.63 9.82 -15.94
C SER A 202 3.90 10.62 -15.79
N GLY A 203 4.67 10.26 -14.76
CA GLY A 203 6.03 10.75 -14.57
C GLY A 203 6.99 9.98 -15.46
N VAL A 204 7.96 10.70 -16.01
CA VAL A 204 9.05 10.16 -16.84
C VAL A 204 10.03 9.28 -16.02
N HIS A 205 9.78 9.09 -14.73
CA HIS A 205 10.60 8.22 -13.87
C HIS A 205 10.19 6.76 -14.03
N ARG A 206 11.11 5.95 -14.60
CA ARG A 206 10.96 4.51 -14.88
C ARG A 206 10.56 3.61 -13.70
N TYR A 207 10.38 4.14 -12.49
CA TYR A 207 10.23 3.35 -11.26
C TYR A 207 9.17 3.86 -10.26
N VAL A 208 8.53 5.01 -10.52
CA VAL A 208 7.38 5.50 -9.75
C VAL A 208 6.20 5.55 -10.69
N ILE A 209 5.19 4.73 -10.44
CA ILE A 209 3.96 4.76 -11.24
C ILE A 209 2.87 5.39 -10.39
N ALA A 210 2.32 6.51 -10.86
CA ALA A 210 1.10 7.05 -10.30
C ALA A 210 -0.08 6.22 -10.84
N ALA A 211 -0.37 5.13 -10.15
CA ALA A 211 -1.49 4.27 -10.51
C ALA A 211 -2.80 5.01 -10.20
N ASN A 212 -3.57 5.37 -11.25
CA ASN A 212 -4.88 6.02 -11.19
C ASN A 212 -5.10 6.91 -9.95
N SER A 213 -4.32 7.98 -9.92
CA SER A 213 -4.22 8.96 -8.87
C SER A 213 -5.48 9.84 -8.77
N LEU A 214 -6.36 9.56 -7.81
CA LEU A 214 -7.39 10.52 -7.43
C LEU A 214 -6.71 11.81 -6.92
N VAL A 215 -6.90 12.91 -7.65
CA VAL A 215 -6.56 14.26 -7.21
C VAL A 215 -7.70 14.75 -6.33
N ARG A 216 -7.45 14.86 -5.03
CA ARG A 216 -8.40 15.48 -4.09
C ARG A 216 -7.93 16.87 -3.72
N ILE A 217 -8.78 17.86 -3.96
CA ILE A 217 -8.54 19.24 -3.54
C ILE A 217 -9.32 19.48 -2.24
N GLN A 218 -8.60 19.66 -1.14
CA GLN A 218 -9.18 20.03 0.16
C GLN A 218 -8.43 21.22 0.73
N ASN A 219 -9.13 22.32 1.00
CA ASN A 219 -8.56 23.55 1.57
C ASN A 219 -7.33 24.07 0.78
N GLN A 220 -7.42 24.08 -0.56
CA GLN A 220 -6.33 24.46 -1.49
C GLN A 220 -5.12 23.50 -1.51
N SER A 221 -5.12 22.44 -0.69
CA SER A 221 -4.14 21.37 -0.78
C SER A 221 -4.66 20.28 -1.72
N CYS A 222 -3.85 19.90 -2.70
CA CYS A 222 -4.15 18.77 -3.56
C CYS A 222 -3.34 17.55 -3.13
N THR A 223 -3.97 16.40 -2.95
CA THR A 223 -3.28 15.12 -2.73
C THR A 223 -3.57 14.12 -3.84
N ILE A 224 -2.58 13.29 -4.16
CA ILE A 224 -2.71 12.14 -5.06
C ILE A 224 -2.28 10.85 -4.39
N GLN A 225 -2.92 9.75 -4.77
CA GLN A 225 -2.45 8.39 -4.48
C GLN A 225 -1.37 7.99 -5.49
N ILE A 226 -0.30 7.37 -5.01
CA ILE A 226 0.79 6.84 -5.82
C ILE A 226 1.22 5.47 -5.30
N ALA A 227 1.79 4.64 -6.18
CA ALA A 227 2.30 3.32 -5.84
C ALA A 227 3.76 3.18 -6.28
N ASN A 228 4.65 2.83 -5.34
CA ASN A 228 5.99 2.38 -5.71
C ASN A 228 5.91 0.91 -6.07
N CYS A 229 6.22 0.58 -7.32
CA CYS A 229 6.09 -0.78 -7.87
C CYS A 229 7.45 -1.46 -8.03
N SER A 230 8.52 -0.77 -7.64
CA SER A 230 9.89 -1.26 -7.77
C SER A 230 10.32 -2.00 -6.50
N SER A 231 11.35 -2.84 -6.64
CA SER A 231 12.02 -3.49 -5.51
C SER A 231 12.90 -2.55 -4.68
N LYS A 232 12.96 -1.26 -5.03
CA LYS A 232 13.79 -0.24 -4.36
C LYS A 232 12.92 0.88 -3.81
N SER A 233 13.36 1.52 -2.74
CA SER A 233 12.70 2.74 -2.26
C SER A 233 12.77 3.81 -3.34
N GLN A 234 11.67 4.55 -3.53
CA GLN A 234 11.62 5.67 -4.46
C GLN A 234 11.54 6.97 -3.67
N VAL A 235 12.40 7.92 -4.03
CA VAL A 235 12.41 9.25 -3.41
C VAL A 235 11.70 10.21 -4.36
N ILE A 236 10.70 10.90 -3.84
CA ILE A 236 10.01 11.98 -4.51
C ILE A 236 10.51 13.29 -3.91
N TYR A 237 11.07 14.15 -4.75
CA TYR A 237 11.56 15.46 -4.37
C TYR A 237 10.48 16.54 -4.52
N PRO A 238 10.55 17.64 -3.74
CA PRO A 238 9.75 18.82 -4.00
C PRO A 238 9.96 19.33 -5.43
N ASP A 239 8.89 19.80 -6.06
CA ASP A 239 8.82 20.27 -7.45
C ASP A 239 9.26 19.23 -8.50
N GLN A 240 9.34 17.95 -8.13
CA GLN A 240 9.50 16.87 -9.08
C GLN A 240 8.19 16.67 -9.85
N HIS A 241 8.30 16.59 -11.17
CA HIS A 241 7.20 16.16 -12.04
C HIS A 241 6.90 14.68 -11.82
N LEU A 242 5.64 14.41 -11.54
CA LEU A 242 5.11 13.08 -11.23
C LEU A 242 4.34 12.48 -12.41
#